data_AF-M5CGA8-F1
#
_entry.id   AF-M5CGA8-F1
#
_cell.length_a   1.000
_cell.length_b   1.000
_cell.length_c   1.000
_cell.angle_alpha   90.00
_cell.angle_beta   90.00
_cell.angle_gamma   90.00
#
_symmetry.space_group_name_H-M   'P 1'
#
loop_
_entity.id
_entity.type
_entity.pdbx_description
1 polymer ?
#
loop_
_entity_poly.entity_id
_entity_poly.type
_entity_poly.pdbx_seq_one_letter_code
_entity_poly.pdbx_strand_id
1 'polypeptide(L)'
;MAYLGPLEDIKELKETMTKMVGGDTALDDRKGTMNKIFAVIPKIPQDSEISKTMNDHLITMLYKSVPHPPTSYVGEDRFRKADGSRNNVNMPDLGRAGTTYARNVQGRRLQPPTSLPPTSMVYEELLGASGSM
;
A
#
# COMPACT_ATOMS: atom_id res chain seq x y z
N MET A 1 27.07 0.36 -23.52
CA MET A 1 27.32 -0.21 -24.86
C MET A 1 27.04 -1.70 -24.79
N ALA A 2 25.85 -2.12 -25.25
CA ALA A 2 25.52 -3.51 -25.53
C ALA A 2 24.52 -3.49 -26.69
N TYR A 3 25.04 -3.29 -27.90
CA TYR A 3 24.31 -3.56 -29.12
C TYR A 3 24.54 -5.05 -29.42
N LEU A 4 23.64 -5.89 -28.92
CA LEU A 4 23.51 -7.28 -29.30
C LEU A 4 22.41 -7.36 -30.36
N GLY A 5 22.60 -8.20 -31.38
CA GLY A 5 21.90 -8.08 -32.67
C GLY A 5 20.39 -8.37 -32.60
N PRO A 6 19.59 -7.81 -33.53
CA PRO A 6 18.13 -7.91 -33.52
C PRO A 6 17.57 -9.33 -33.68
N LEU A 7 18.38 -10.30 -34.15
CA LEU A 7 17.93 -11.67 -34.42
C LEU A 7 18.04 -12.61 -33.21
N GLU A 8 19.03 -12.40 -32.33
CA GLU A 8 19.17 -13.17 -31.09
C GLU A 8 18.08 -12.77 -30.08
N ASP A 9 17.78 -11.47 -30.00
CA ASP A 9 16.73 -10.91 -29.15
C ASP A 9 15.34 -11.45 -29.49
N ILE A 10 15.00 -11.67 -30.77
CA ILE A 10 13.67 -12.19 -31.17
C ILE A 10 13.50 -13.66 -30.74
N LYS A 11 14.55 -14.47 -30.81
CA LYS A 11 14.50 -15.89 -30.42
C LYS A 11 14.43 -16.02 -28.89
N GLU A 12 15.24 -15.25 -28.17
CA GLU A 12 15.22 -15.18 -26.71
C GLU A 12 13.88 -14.60 -26.21
N LEU A 13 13.32 -13.61 -26.90
CA LEU A 13 11.99 -13.06 -26.65
C LEU A 13 10.90 -14.11 -26.83
N LYS A 14 10.96 -14.92 -27.89
CA LYS A 14 9.99 -15.99 -28.11
C LYS A 14 10.04 -17.05 -26.99
N GLU A 15 11.24 -17.44 -26.57
CA GLU A 15 11.42 -18.41 -25.48
C GLU A 15 10.96 -17.85 -24.12
N THR A 16 11.28 -16.59 -23.81
CA THR A 16 10.86 -15.91 -22.57
C THR A 16 9.35 -15.68 -22.54
N MET A 17 8.74 -15.28 -23.66
CA MET A 17 7.28 -15.16 -23.78
C MET A 17 6.57 -16.49 -23.59
N THR A 18 7.11 -17.59 -24.14
CA THR A 18 6.53 -18.93 -23.97
C THR A 18 6.58 -19.38 -22.50
N LYS A 19 7.66 -19.04 -21.78
CA LYS A 19 7.80 -19.29 -20.35
C LYS A 19 6.86 -18.43 -19.49
N MET A 20 6.67 -17.16 -19.85
CA MET A 20 5.69 -16.27 -19.20
C MET A 20 4.25 -16.78 -19.36
N VAL A 21 3.88 -17.26 -20.56
CA VAL A 21 2.55 -17.83 -20.83
C VAL A 21 2.35 -19.17 -20.11
N GLY A 22 3.41 -19.95 -19.92
CA GLY A 22 3.39 -21.23 -19.19
C GLY A 22 3.25 -21.11 -17.67
N GLY A 23 3.18 -19.90 -17.11
CA GLY A 23 3.02 -19.67 -15.66
C GLY A 23 4.31 -19.82 -14.84
N ASP A 24 5.45 -20.05 -15.48
CA ASP A 24 6.75 -20.14 -14.81
C ASP A 24 7.37 -18.73 -14.74
N THR A 25 7.05 -18.01 -13.66
CA THR A 25 7.43 -16.59 -13.47
C THR A 25 8.84 -16.39 -12.94
N ALA A 26 9.62 -17.46 -12.79
CA ALA A 26 11.01 -17.40 -12.33
C ALA A 26 11.95 -16.93 -13.45
N LEU A 27 11.86 -15.63 -13.78
CA LEU A 27 12.79 -14.97 -14.69
C LEU A 27 13.96 -14.38 -13.91
N ASP A 28 15.17 -14.67 -14.36
CA ASP A 28 16.40 -14.09 -13.80
C ASP A 28 16.55 -12.64 -14.26
N ASP A 29 16.24 -11.70 -13.34
CA ASP A 29 16.29 -10.25 -13.59
C ASP A 29 17.69 -9.74 -13.99
N ARG A 30 18.76 -10.46 -13.61
CA ARG A 30 20.14 -10.09 -13.99
C ARG A 30 20.38 -10.13 -15.50
N LYS A 31 19.55 -10.88 -16.24
CA LYS A 31 19.62 -10.96 -17.70
C LYS A 31 18.97 -9.77 -18.39
N GLY A 32 18.29 -8.88 -17.64
CA GLY A 32 17.64 -7.69 -18.19
C GLY A 32 16.55 -8.03 -19.21
N THR A 33 15.91 -9.20 -19.08
CA THR A 33 14.89 -9.70 -20.02
C THR A 33 13.74 -8.70 -20.19
N MET A 34 13.32 -8.06 -19.11
CA MET A 34 12.29 -7.02 -19.15
C MET A 34 12.72 -5.83 -20.03
N ASN A 35 13.96 -5.36 -19.90
CA ASN A 35 14.50 -4.25 -20.71
C ASN A 35 14.57 -4.62 -22.19
N LYS A 36 14.92 -5.88 -22.50
CA LYS A 36 14.92 -6.40 -23.88
C LYS A 36 13.50 -6.42 -24.45
N ILE A 37 12.52 -6.91 -23.68
CA ILE A 37 11.09 -6.92 -24.07
C ILE A 37 10.63 -5.49 -24.39
N PHE A 38 10.94 -4.51 -23.54
CA PHE A 38 10.63 -3.10 -23.77
C PHE A 38 11.32 -2.50 -25.00
N ALA A 39 12.52 -2.96 -25.34
CA ALA A 39 13.23 -2.48 -26.52
C ALA A 39 12.71 -3.08 -27.84
N VAL A 40 12.07 -4.25 -27.80
CA VAL A 40 11.60 -4.97 -29.01
C VAL A 40 10.14 -4.66 -29.32
N ILE A 41 9.25 -4.60 -28.33
CA ILE A 41 7.81 -4.38 -28.55
C ILE A 41 7.49 -3.15 -29.41
N PRO A 42 8.12 -1.97 -29.22
CA PRO A 42 7.87 -0.80 -30.06
C PRO A 42 8.34 -0.95 -31.52
N LYS A 43 9.25 -1.89 -31.79
CA LYS A 43 9.80 -2.14 -33.12
C LYS A 43 8.95 -3.11 -33.94
N ILE A 44 7.99 -3.79 -33.31
CA ILE A 44 7.05 -4.68 -34.00
C ILE A 44 5.96 -3.83 -34.68
N PRO A 45 5.51 -4.18 -35.90
CA PRO A 45 4.41 -3.50 -36.58
C PRO A 45 3.13 -3.51 -35.72
N GLN A 46 2.65 -2.31 -35.35
CA GLN A 46 1.54 -2.11 -34.41
C GLN A 46 0.19 -2.58 -34.97
N ASP A 47 0.07 -2.72 -36.29
CA ASP A 47 -1.15 -3.18 -36.95
C ASP A 47 -1.35 -4.70 -36.88
N SER A 48 -0.33 -5.45 -36.42
CA SER A 48 -0.44 -6.90 -36.28
C SER A 48 -1.22 -7.30 -35.01
N GLU A 49 -2.06 -8.33 -35.11
CA GLU A 49 -2.78 -8.88 -33.95
C GLU A 49 -1.86 -9.37 -32.84
N ILE A 50 -0.68 -9.87 -33.21
CA ILE A 50 0.38 -10.31 -32.29
C ILE A 50 0.94 -9.12 -31.50
N SER A 51 1.12 -7.96 -32.13
CA SER A 51 1.57 -6.75 -31.42
C SER A 51 0.54 -6.27 -30.41
N LYS A 52 -0.75 -6.27 -30.77
CA LYS A 52 -1.84 -5.88 -29.86
C LYS A 52 -1.93 -6.80 -28.65
N THR A 53 -1.94 -8.11 -28.87
CA THR A 53 -1.98 -9.09 -27.77
C THR A 53 -0.76 -9.02 -26.85
N MET A 54 0.45 -8.81 -27.39
CA MET A 54 1.65 -8.60 -26.58
C MET A 54 1.59 -7.31 -25.78
N ASN A 55 1.13 -6.21 -26.39
CA ASN A 55 0.94 -4.93 -25.71
C ASN A 55 -0.08 -5.04 -24.57
N ASP A 56 -1.24 -5.65 -24.83
CA ASP A 56 -2.29 -5.84 -23.82
C ASP A 56 -1.78 -6.66 -22.62
N HIS A 57 -1.00 -7.71 -22.89
CA HIS A 57 -0.40 -8.53 -21.84
C HIS A 57 0.64 -7.75 -21.01
N LEU A 58 1.53 -7.00 -21.68
CA LEU A 58 2.51 -6.16 -21.01
C LEU A 58 1.84 -5.09 -20.13
N ILE A 59 0.84 -4.40 -20.67
CA ILE A 59 0.06 -3.39 -19.93
C ILE A 59 -0.63 -4.05 -18.73
N THR A 60 -1.22 -5.23 -18.90
CA THR A 60 -1.87 -5.96 -17.80
C THR A 60 -0.89 -6.37 -16.72
N MET A 61 0.32 -6.82 -17.09
CA MET A 61 1.38 -7.17 -16.14
C MET A 61 1.82 -5.94 -15.34
N LEU A 62 2.06 -4.81 -16.01
CA LEU A 62 2.45 -3.56 -15.37
C LEU A 62 1.35 -2.98 -14.49
N TYR A 63 0.10 -3.12 -14.90
CA TYR A 63 -1.04 -2.73 -14.09
C TYR A 63 -1.11 -3.59 -12.82
N LYS A 64 -0.97 -4.92 -12.93
CA LYS A 64 -1.02 -5.80 -11.75
C LYS A 64 0.19 -5.71 -10.82
N SER A 65 1.31 -5.13 -11.27
CA SER A 65 2.52 -4.99 -10.44
C SER A 65 2.43 -3.86 -9.42
N VAL A 66 1.53 -2.91 -9.62
CA VAL A 66 1.29 -1.80 -8.69
C VAL A 66 0.07 -2.13 -7.82
N PRO A 67 0.09 -1.85 -6.51
CA PRO A 67 -1.09 -2.00 -5.66
C PRO A 67 -2.19 -1.02 -6.08
N HIS A 68 -3.42 -1.53 -6.20
CA HIS A 68 -4.61 -0.77 -6.55
C HIS A 68 -5.66 -0.95 -5.45
N PRO A 69 -6.19 0.14 -4.83
CA PRO A 69 -5.89 1.56 -5.06
C PRO A 69 -4.52 2.00 -4.50
N PRO A 70 -3.96 3.14 -4.95
CA PRO A 70 -2.68 3.65 -4.46
C PRO A 70 -2.73 3.89 -2.94
N THR A 71 -1.73 3.39 -2.23
CA THR A 71 -1.66 3.45 -0.76
C THR A 71 -1.60 4.88 -0.22
N SER A 72 -1.01 5.82 -0.97
CA SER A 72 -0.93 7.23 -0.63
C SER A 72 -1.78 8.06 -1.59
N TYR A 73 -2.96 8.48 -1.14
CA TYR A 73 -3.79 9.45 -1.83
C TYR A 73 -3.72 10.79 -1.09
N VAL A 74 -3.20 11.82 -1.76
CA VAL A 74 -3.02 13.17 -1.18
C VAL A 74 -4.36 13.93 -1.07
N GLY A 75 -5.40 13.49 -1.78
CA GLY A 75 -6.72 14.13 -1.73
C GLY A 75 -6.72 15.60 -2.16
N GLU A 76 -7.83 16.28 -1.88
CA GLU A 76 -7.97 17.72 -2.13
C GLU A 76 -7.17 18.56 -1.13
N ASP A 77 -6.91 18.02 0.06
CA ASP A 77 -6.23 18.73 1.14
C ASP A 77 -4.73 18.48 1.08
N ARG A 78 -4.01 19.39 0.45
CA ARG A 78 -2.53 19.34 0.36
C ARG A 78 -1.82 19.46 1.71
N PHE A 79 -2.51 19.98 2.73
CA PHE A 79 -1.96 20.23 4.05
C PHE A 79 -2.93 19.79 5.13
N ARG A 80 -2.41 19.53 6.34
CA ARG A 80 -3.22 19.16 7.51
C ARG A 80 -4.18 20.29 7.86
N LYS A 81 -5.46 19.96 8.04
CA LYS A 81 -6.45 20.90 8.57
C LYS A 81 -6.18 21.16 10.06
N ALA A 82 -6.52 22.37 10.50
CA ALA A 82 -6.33 22.80 11.89
C ALA A 82 -7.15 21.96 12.89
N ASP A 83 -8.30 21.45 12.46
CA ASP A 83 -9.16 20.59 13.26
C ASP A 83 -8.74 19.09 13.23
N GLY A 84 -7.70 18.74 12.48
CA GLY A 84 -7.24 17.36 12.31
C GLY A 84 -8.11 16.48 11.40
N SER A 85 -9.15 17.03 10.77
CA SER A 85 -9.99 16.29 9.85
C SER A 85 -9.28 15.97 8.53
N ARG A 86 -9.80 14.98 7.81
CA ARG A 86 -9.38 14.55 6.46
C ARG A 86 -7.93 14.09 6.35
N ASN A 87 -7.34 13.64 7.46
CA ASN A 87 -6.06 12.93 7.45
C ASN A 87 -6.20 11.49 6.91
N ASN A 88 -7.30 10.81 7.27
CA ASN A 88 -7.70 9.56 6.62
C ASN A 88 -8.73 9.86 5.53
N VAL A 89 -8.38 9.60 4.27
CA VAL A 89 -9.23 9.86 3.09
C VAL A 89 -10.52 9.05 3.15
N ASN A 90 -10.46 7.80 3.62
CA ASN A 90 -11.61 6.91 3.70
C ASN A 90 -12.51 7.24 4.90
N MET A 91 -11.94 7.86 5.94
CA MET A 91 -12.67 8.26 7.16
C MET A 91 -12.28 9.69 7.56
N PRO A 92 -12.87 10.72 6.91
CA PRO A 92 -12.54 12.13 7.13
C PRO A 92 -12.58 12.59 8.59
N ASP A 93 -13.45 12.01 9.39
CA ASP A 93 -13.66 12.43 10.78
C ASP A 93 -12.71 11.73 11.77
N LEU A 94 -11.92 10.76 11.31
CA LEU A 94 -11.00 10.01 12.16
C LEU A 94 -9.88 10.92 12.67
N GLY A 95 -9.86 11.15 13.99
CA GLY A 95 -8.87 12.01 14.64
C GLY A 95 -9.20 13.50 14.58
N ARG A 96 -10.39 13.89 14.08
CA ARG A 96 -10.86 15.28 14.12
C ARG A 96 -11.12 15.71 15.56
N ALA A 97 -10.76 16.94 15.91
CA ALA A 97 -11.11 17.56 17.18
C ALA A 97 -12.63 17.55 17.43
N GLY A 98 -13.03 17.40 18.70
CA GLY A 98 -14.44 17.32 19.08
C GLY A 98 -15.11 15.96 18.81
N THR A 99 -14.35 14.95 18.38
CA THR A 99 -14.85 13.56 18.27
C THR A 99 -14.57 12.75 19.53
N THR A 100 -15.33 11.67 19.73
CA THR A 100 -15.21 10.82 20.91
C THR A 100 -13.93 9.98 20.88
N TYR A 101 -13.28 9.81 22.04
CA TYR A 101 -12.15 8.89 22.19
C TYR A 101 -12.55 7.44 21.90
N ALA A 102 -11.72 6.74 21.13
CA ALA A 102 -11.83 5.30 20.96
C ALA A 102 -11.55 4.57 22.29
N ARG A 103 -12.20 3.42 22.50
CA ARG A 103 -11.96 2.55 23.66
C ARG A 103 -11.61 1.16 23.17
N ASN A 104 -10.52 0.60 23.67
CA ASN A 104 -10.08 -0.76 23.32
C ASN A 104 -10.94 -1.83 24.00
N VAL A 105 -11.48 -1.53 25.18
CA VAL A 105 -12.29 -2.47 25.97
C VAL A 105 -13.71 -1.94 26.08
N GLN A 106 -14.68 -2.85 26.01
CA GLN A 106 -16.09 -2.55 26.26
C GLN A 106 -16.25 -1.92 27.64
N GLY A 107 -16.97 -0.81 27.73
CA GLY A 107 -17.23 -0.14 28.99
C GLY A 107 -18.06 -1.03 29.91
N ARG A 108 -17.44 -1.61 30.94
CA ARG A 108 -18.16 -2.37 31.97
C ARG A 108 -18.41 -1.46 33.17
N ARG A 109 -19.67 -1.15 33.46
CA ARG A 109 -20.08 -0.61 34.76
C ARG A 109 -20.42 -1.79 35.67
N LEU A 110 -19.42 -2.32 36.37
CA LEU A 110 -19.59 -3.52 37.21
C LEU A 110 -20.18 -3.23 38.60
N GLN A 111 -20.11 -1.98 39.06
CA GLN A 111 -20.61 -1.57 40.38
C GLN A 111 -21.28 -0.19 40.29
N PRO A 112 -22.35 0.07 41.06
CA PRO A 112 -22.87 1.43 41.22
C PRO A 112 -21.82 2.30 41.92
N PRO A 113 -21.71 3.60 41.58
CA PRO A 113 -20.69 4.49 42.15
C PRO A 113 -20.68 4.57 43.69
N THR A 114 -21.82 4.29 44.33
CA THR A 114 -21.99 4.25 45.79
C THR A 114 -21.23 3.11 46.47
N SER A 115 -20.88 2.06 45.72
CA SER A 115 -20.14 0.89 46.23
C SER A 115 -18.64 1.00 46.03
N LEU A 116 -18.15 2.08 45.40
CA LEU A 116 -16.73 2.35 45.24
C LEU A 116 -16.23 3.22 46.41
N PRO A 117 -14.98 3.03 46.87
CA PRO A 117 -14.40 3.92 47.86
C PRO A 117 -14.35 5.36 47.32
N PRO A 118 -14.46 6.38 48.21
CA PRO A 118 -14.33 7.77 47.81
C PRO A 118 -13.01 8.04 47.07
N THR A 119 -13.04 8.82 46.00
CA THR A 119 -11.84 9.12 45.21
C THR A 119 -10.78 9.88 46.01
N SER A 120 -11.20 10.69 46.99
CA SER A 120 -10.28 11.41 47.89
C SER A 120 -9.47 10.45 48.76
N MET A 121 -10.12 9.46 49.38
CA MET A 121 -9.49 8.44 50.22
C MET A 121 -8.43 7.66 49.43
N VAL A 122 -8.77 7.18 48.23
CA VAL A 122 -7.81 6.46 47.36
C VAL A 122 -6.60 7.33 47.03
N TYR A 123 -6.82 8.62 46.78
CA TYR A 123 -5.71 9.53 46.49
C TYR A 123 -4.81 9.74 47.72
N GLU A 124 -5.38 10.14 48.85
CA GLU A 124 -4.63 10.47 50.07
C GLU A 124 -3.87 9.28 50.65
N GLU A 125 -4.47 8.09 50.60
CA GLU A 125 -3.87 6.89 51.20
C GLU A 125 -2.89 6.16 50.27
N LEU A 126 -3.11 6.18 48.95
CA LEU A 126 -2.35 5.33 48.02
C LEU A 126 -1.56 6.08 46.94
N LEU A 127 -2.03 7.24 46.47
CA LEU A 127 -1.44 7.94 45.32
C LEU A 127 -0.64 9.18 45.71
N GLY A 128 -1.03 9.84 46.80
CA GLY A 128 -0.36 11.00 47.36
C GLY A 128 1.02 10.61 47.84
N ALA A 129 2.04 11.35 47.41
CA ALA A 129 3.40 11.11 47.87
C ALA A 129 3.49 11.43 49.37
N SER A 130 3.93 10.47 50.18
CA SER A 130 4.20 10.69 51.61
C SER A 130 5.55 11.42 51.76
N GLY A 131 5.54 12.73 51.59
CA GLY A 131 6.70 13.55 51.97
C GLY A 131 6.79 13.62 53.49
N SER A 132 7.79 12.98 54.11
CA SER A 132 8.20 13.40 55.45
C SER A 132 8.91 14.74 55.29
N MET A 133 8.30 15.82 55.80
CA MET A 133 9.08 17.02 56.13
C MET A 133 10.03 16.71 57.28
#